data_AF-A0A2T2TBK9-F1
#
_entry.id   AF-A0A2T2TBK9-F1
#
_cell.length_a   1.000
_cell.length_b   1.000
_cell.length_c   1.000
_cell.angle_alpha   90.00
_cell.angle_beta   90.00
_cell.angle_gamma   90.00
#
_symmetry.space_group_name_H-M   'P 1'
#
loop_
_entity.id
_entity.type
_entity.pdbx_description
1 polymer ?
#
loop_
_entity_poly.entity_id
_entity_poly.type
_entity_poly.pdbx_seq_one_letter_code
_entity_poly.pdbx_strand_id
1 'polypeptide(L)'
;MSNVILPISMWAAIGLAALSILVIGISGLRGVWYGKVQPLTIAVISIPGILVLIFGFIMPSWAQAGIYTLVVMFGLVVLAMIATGLRQLYAGAFG
;
A
#
# COMPACT_ATOMS: atom_id res chain seq x y z
N MET A 1 22.62 33.71 -0.95
CA MET A 1 21.24 33.64 -0.44
C MET A 1 20.90 32.16 -0.28
N SER A 2 20.70 31.65 0.95
CA SER A 2 20.27 30.26 1.12
C SER A 2 18.89 30.11 0.48
N ASN A 3 18.66 29.01 -0.24
CA ASN A 3 17.40 28.74 -0.91
C ASN A 3 16.35 28.32 0.13
N VAL A 4 15.79 29.30 0.85
CA VAL A 4 14.79 29.10 1.94
C VAL A 4 13.51 28.40 1.44
N ILE A 5 13.23 28.48 0.13
CA ILE A 5 12.09 27.82 -0.52
C ILE A 5 12.18 26.29 -0.40
N LEU A 6 13.38 25.71 -0.53
CA LEU A 6 13.58 24.27 -0.56
C LEU A 6 13.11 23.58 0.74
N PRO A 7 13.58 23.97 1.95
CA PRO A 7 13.12 23.33 3.18
C PRO A 7 11.62 23.54 3.45
N ILE A 8 11.06 24.71 3.12
CA ILE A 8 9.61 24.97 3.29
C ILE A 8 8.80 24.03 2.42
N SER A 9 9.19 23.85 1.15
CA SER A 9 8.50 22.96 0.22
C SER A 9 8.57 21.49 0.65
N MET A 10 9.69 21.06 1.23
CA MET A 10 9.85 19.70 1.75
C MET A 10 8.91 19.43 2.93
N TRP A 11 8.87 20.34 3.91
CA TRP A 11 7.98 20.21 5.05
C TRP A 11 6.50 20.28 4.65
N ALA A 12 6.15 21.15 3.71
CA ALA A 12 4.80 21.21 3.15
C ALA A 12 4.42 19.90 2.46
N ALA A 13 5.31 19.33 1.64
CA ALA A 13 5.05 18.06 0.95
C ALA A 13 4.84 16.90 1.95
N ILE A 14 5.68 16.81 2.98
CA ILE A 14 5.54 15.78 4.03
C ILE A 14 4.22 15.98 4.79
N GLY A 15 3.90 17.22 5.18
CA GLY A 15 2.67 17.55 5.89
C GLY A 15 1.41 17.22 5.07
N LEU A 16 1.40 17.59 3.79
CA LEU A 16 0.31 17.27 2.88
C LEU A 16 0.17 15.77 2.63
N ALA A 17 1.28 15.04 2.49
CA ALA A 17 1.26 13.58 2.36
C ALA A 17 0.66 12.92 3.61
N ALA A 18 1.08 13.34 4.80
CA ALA A 18 0.53 12.85 6.06
C ALA A 18 -0.97 13.17 6.20
N LEU A 19 -1.39 14.39 5.88
CA LEU A 19 -2.78 14.81 5.91
C LEU A 19 -3.64 13.97 4.94
N SER A 20 -3.11 13.69 3.74
CA SER A 20 -3.79 12.87 2.74
C SER A 20 -4.06 11.46 3.26
N ILE A 21 -3.05 10.84 3.88
CA ILE A 21 -3.20 9.49 4.48
C ILE A 21 -4.25 9.51 5.60
N LEU A 22 -4.25 10.55 6.45
CA LEU A 22 -5.26 10.70 7.52
C LEU A 22 -6.68 10.81 6.96
N VAL A 23 -6.90 11.64 5.94
CA VAL A 23 -8.22 11.81 5.32
C VAL A 23 -8.69 10.52 4.67
N ILE A 24 -7.80 9.80 3.96
CA ILE A 24 -8.09 8.50 3.36
C ILE A 24 -8.47 7.48 4.44
N GLY A 25 -7.68 7.40 5.52
CA GLY A 25 -7.92 6.47 6.63
C GLY A 25 -9.26 6.70 7.32
N ILE A 26 -9.57 7.95 7.67
CA ILE A 26 -10.85 8.32 8.30
C ILE A 26 -12.02 8.01 7.36
N SER A 27 -11.89 8.34 6.08
CA SER A 27 -12.94 8.08 5.09
C SER A 27 -13.18 6.59 4.90
N GLY A 28 -12.12 5.78 4.88
CA GLY A 28 -12.20 4.31 4.83
C GLY A 28 -12.90 3.72 6.06
N LEU A 29 -12.50 4.14 7.27
CA LEU A 29 -13.13 3.70 8.52
C LEU A 29 -14.62 4.05 8.56
N ARG A 30 -14.98 5.27 8.16
CA ARG A 30 -16.37 5.71 8.04
C ARG A 30 -17.15 4.87 7.03
N GLY A 31 -16.51 4.46 5.93
CA GLY A 31 -17.07 3.56 4.93
C GLY A 31 -17.43 2.17 5.49
N VAL A 32 -16.56 1.58 6.32
CA VAL A 32 -16.83 0.31 7.00
C VAL A 32 -17.95 0.46 8.01
N TRP A 33 -17.93 1.51 8.82
CA TRP A 33 -18.91 1.76 9.86
C TRP A 33 -20.34 1.85 9.32
N TYR A 34 -20.50 2.46 8.13
CA TYR A 34 -21.80 2.54 7.46
C TYR A 34 -22.12 1.32 6.57
N GLY A 35 -21.33 0.26 6.61
CA GLY A 35 -21.53 -0.94 5.79
C GLY A 35 -21.36 -0.70 4.29
N LYS A 36 -20.77 0.42 3.87
CA LYS A 36 -20.55 0.75 2.45
C LYS A 36 -19.36 0.02 1.84
N VAL A 37 -18.46 -0.51 2.68
CA VAL A 37 -17.24 -1.21 2.27
C VAL A 37 -17.11 -2.48 3.10
N GLN A 38 -16.81 -3.61 2.44
CA GLN A 38 -16.54 -4.86 3.13
C GLN A 38 -15.21 -4.75 3.92
N PRO A 39 -15.16 -5.16 5.20
CA PRO A 39 -13.93 -5.09 6.00
C PRO A 39 -12.72 -5.79 5.35
N LEU A 40 -12.98 -6.91 4.67
CA LEU A 40 -11.94 -7.65 3.95
C LEU A 40 -11.29 -6.80 2.85
N THR A 41 -12.07 -6.00 2.13
CA THR A 41 -11.54 -5.08 1.12
C THR A 41 -10.58 -4.07 1.73
N ILE A 42 -10.91 -3.53 2.90
CA ILE A 42 -10.01 -2.60 3.61
C ILE A 42 -8.73 -3.30 4.06
N ALA A 43 -8.85 -4.53 4.58
CA ALA A 43 -7.69 -5.31 5.00
C ALA A 43 -6.73 -5.59 3.84
N VAL A 44 -7.24 -5.85 2.63
CA VAL A 44 -6.40 -6.09 1.44
C VAL A 44 -5.76 -4.80 0.93
N ILE A 45 -6.52 -3.70 0.85
CA ILE A 45 -6.01 -2.41 0.35
C ILE A 45 -4.98 -1.80 1.30
N SER A 46 -5.02 -2.12 2.60
CA SER A 46 -4.05 -1.61 3.58
C SER A 46 -2.72 -2.34 3.57
N ILE A 47 -2.61 -3.53 2.96
CA ILE A 47 -1.39 -4.36 2.93
C ILE A 47 -0.15 -3.56 2.50
N PRO A 48 -0.16 -2.78 1.39
CA PRO A 48 1.03 -2.04 0.97
C PRO A 48 1.46 -1.01 2.01
N GLY A 49 0.52 -0.31 2.63
CA GLY A 49 0.80 0.67 3.67
C GLY A 49 1.42 0.02 4.91
N ILE A 50 0.89 -1.13 5.33
CA ILE A 50 1.44 -1.92 6.44
C ILE A 50 2.86 -2.40 6.12
N LEU A 51 3.09 -2.89 4.90
CA LEU A 51 4.42 -3.33 4.46
C LEU A 51 5.44 -2.19 4.45
N VAL A 52 5.07 -1.00 3.96
CA VAL A 52 5.95 0.18 4.00
C VAL A 52 6.31 0.53 5.44
N LEU A 53 5.35 0.49 6.36
CA LEU A 53 5.61 0.77 7.78
C LEU A 53 6.56 -0.26 8.38
N ILE A 54 6.28 -1.55 8.19
CA ILE A 54 7.13 -2.64 8.69
C ILE A 54 8.56 -2.52 8.15
N PHE A 55 8.72 -2.34 6.83
CA PHE A 55 10.04 -2.18 6.23
C PHE A 55 10.72 -0.88 6.63
N GLY A 56 9.97 0.20 6.84
CA GLY A 56 10.49 1.47 7.33
C GLY A 56 11.12 1.37 8.73
N PHE A 57 10.62 0.47 9.58
CA PHE A 57 11.21 0.22 10.90
C PHE A 57 12.41 -0.72 10.89
N ILE A 58 12.52 -1.61 9.90
CA ILE A 58 13.55 -2.65 9.86
C ILE A 58 14.73 -2.26 8.96
N MET A 59 14.48 -1.49 7.90
CA MET A 59 15.49 -1.19 6.89
C MET A 59 16.27 0.09 7.19
N PRO A 60 17.54 0.19 6.73
CA PRO A 60 18.39 1.37 6.92
C PRO A 60 17.84 2.68 6.35
N SER A 61 16.96 2.62 5.34
CA SER A 61 16.36 3.83 4.74
C SER A 61 14.91 3.62 4.30
N TRP A 62 14.13 4.69 4.38
CA TRP A 62 12.75 4.73 3.90
C TRP A 62 12.63 4.52 2.38
N ALA A 63 13.66 4.94 1.62
CA ALA A 63 13.73 4.66 0.19
C ALA A 63 13.84 3.16 -0.08
N GLN A 64 14.72 2.47 0.66
CA GLN A 64 14.86 1.02 0.58
C GLN A 64 13.54 0.32 0.98
N ALA A 65 12.91 0.76 2.07
CA ALA A 65 11.60 0.23 2.47
C ALA A 65 10.57 0.29 1.33
N GLY A 66 10.45 1.44 0.67
CA GLY A 66 9.54 1.59 -0.48
C GLY A 66 9.87 0.66 -1.64
N ILE A 67 11.14 0.49 -1.98
CA ILE A 67 11.58 -0.44 -3.04
C ILE A 67 11.20 -1.88 -2.70
N TYR A 68 11.47 -2.32 -1.46
CA TYR A 68 11.14 -3.68 -1.05
C TYR A 68 9.64 -3.92 -0.96
N THR A 69 8.84 -2.94 -0.52
CA THR A 69 7.38 -3.04 -0.61
C THR A 69 6.93 -3.27 -2.05
N LEU A 70 7.46 -2.51 -3.01
CA LEU A 70 7.14 -2.68 -4.44
C LEU A 70 7.52 -4.08 -4.93
N VAL A 71 8.74 -4.56 -4.61
CA VAL A 71 9.21 -5.89 -5.01
C VAL A 71 8.33 -6.99 -4.44
N VAL A 72 7.96 -6.90 -3.16
CA VAL A 72 7.10 -7.89 -2.51
C VAL A 72 5.70 -7.89 -3.12
N MET A 73 5.09 -6.73 -3.32
CA MET A 73 3.77 -6.63 -3.94
C MET A 73 3.78 -7.16 -5.37
N PHE A 74 4.84 -6.87 -6.14
CA PHE A 74 5.01 -7.42 -7.47
C PHE A 74 5.11 -8.95 -7.44
N GLY A 75 5.90 -9.51 -6.52
CA GLY A 75 5.99 -10.95 -6.32
C GLY A 75 4.64 -11.59 -5.98
N LEU A 76 3.85 -10.97 -5.09
CA LEU A 76 2.50 -11.44 -4.76
C LEU A 76 1.56 -11.42 -5.96
N VAL A 77 1.63 -10.40 -6.81
CA VAL A 77 0.84 -10.33 -8.06
C VAL A 77 1.23 -11.46 -9.01
N VAL A 78 2.53 -11.69 -9.22
CA VAL A 78 3.02 -12.78 -10.08
C VAL A 78 2.53 -14.14 -9.55
N LEU A 79 2.66 -14.38 -8.24
CA LEU A 79 2.17 -15.61 -7.61
C LEU A 79 0.65 -15.78 -7.77
N ALA A 80 -0.11 -14.70 -7.61
CA ALA A 80 -1.56 -14.72 -7.82
C ALA A 80 -1.92 -15.04 -9.28
N MET A 81 -1.20 -14.50 -10.25
CA MET A 81 -1.39 -14.80 -11.67
C MET A 81 -1.08 -16.27 -11.98
N ILE A 82 -0.01 -16.82 -11.43
CA ILE A 82 0.32 -18.24 -11.60
C ILE A 82 -0.77 -19.11 -10.97
N ALA A 83 -1.16 -18.82 -9.73
CA ALA A 83 -2.19 -19.59 -9.02
C ALA A 83 -3.54 -19.55 -9.75
N THR A 84 -3.93 -18.40 -10.28
CA THR A 84 -5.18 -18.28 -11.06
C THR A 84 -5.10 -19.03 -12.38
N GLY A 85 -3.97 -18.98 -13.09
CA GLY A 85 -3.74 -19.78 -14.30
C GLY A 85 -3.80 -21.29 -14.04
N LEU A 86 -3.13 -21.77 -12.99
CA LEU A 86 -3.16 -23.18 -12.59
C LEU A 86 -4.57 -23.64 -12.19
N ARG A 87 -5.32 -22.81 -11.47
CA ARG A 87 -6.71 -23.09 -11.10
C ARG A 87 -7.61 -23.25 -12.32
N GLN A 88 -7.44 -22.39 -13.33
CA GLN A 88 -8.20 -22.47 -14.58
C GLN A 88 -7.85 -23.73 -15.38
N LEU A 89 -6.57 -24.10 -15.46
CA LEU A 89 -6.13 -25.34 -16.11
C LEU A 89 -6.76 -26.56 -15.44
N TYR A 90 -6.71 -26.63 -14.12
CA TYR A 90 -7.29 -27.74 -13.36
C TYR A 90 -8.81 -27.83 -13.57
N ALA A 91 -9.52 -26.69 -13.52
CA ALA A 91 -10.95 -26.66 -13.75
C ALA A 91 -11.33 -27.05 -15.19
N GLY A 92 -10.52 -26.70 -16.18
CA GLY A 92 -10.77 -27.08 -17.58
C GLY A 92 -10.35 -28.51 -17.93
N ALA A 93 -9.44 -29.12 -17.17
CA ALA A 93 -8.96 -30.49 -17.41
C ALA A 93 -9.79 -31.57 -16.69
N PHE A 94 -10.45 -31.21 -15.58
CA PHE A 94 -11.19 -32.15 -14.72
C PHE A 94 -12.65 -31.73 -14.44
N GLY A 95 -13.13 -30.65 -15.06
CA GLY A 95 -14.53 -30.21 -15.03
C GLY A 95 -15.24 -30.58 -16.33
#